data_AF-A0A9P4HHC3-F1
#
_entry.id   AF-A0A9P4HHC3-F1
#
_cell.length_a   1.000
_cell.length_b   1.000
_cell.length_c   1.000
_cell.angle_alpha   90.00
_cell.angle_beta   90.00
_cell.angle_gamma   90.00
#
_symmetry.space_group_name_H-M   'P 1'
#
loop_
_entity.id
_entity.type
_entity.pdbx_description
1 polymer ?
#
loop_
_entity_poly.entity_id
_entity_poly.type
_entity_poly.pdbx_seq_one_letter_code
_entity_poly.pdbx_strand_id
1 'polypeptide(L)'
;GKTVYSAVRGFIVVQVMKESVKACAVTAYNNRGTLKIASNPCTHLPVHLSGTTPMVYEEEYLRDRMTESIEIVPAQSEPPTILHPVSHIRFEKKYQIDMNVRVKDVGHVQRRDISGLIRHYEEVEDAGLSTDHEYKGALSRAAITSDLEVLFE
;
A
#
# COMPACT_ATOMS: atom_id res chain seq x y z
N GLY A 1 -32.03 -11.98 -8.37
CA GLY A 1 -31.13 -11.61 -7.26
C GLY A 1 -29.93 -10.89 -7.84
N LYS A 2 -29.41 -9.85 -7.18
CA LYS A 2 -28.18 -9.17 -7.62
C LYS A 2 -27.00 -9.80 -6.88
N THR A 3 -26.03 -10.31 -7.62
CA THR A 3 -24.77 -10.82 -7.07
C THR A 3 -24.00 -9.63 -6.50
N VAL A 4 -23.88 -9.55 -5.17
CA VAL A 4 -23.03 -8.56 -4.50
C VAL A 4 -21.62 -9.12 -4.49
N TYR A 5 -20.74 -8.50 -5.28
CA TYR A 5 -19.31 -8.84 -5.28
C TYR A 5 -18.65 -8.05 -4.14
N SER A 6 -18.40 -8.69 -3.00
CA SER A 6 -17.56 -8.11 -1.96
C SER A 6 -16.11 -8.46 -2.27
N ALA A 7 -15.34 -7.49 -2.76
CA ALA A 7 -13.92 -7.67 -3.01
C ALA A 7 -13.15 -7.24 -1.76
N VAL A 8 -12.62 -8.21 -1.03
CA VAL A 8 -11.64 -7.97 0.05
C VAL A 8 -10.42 -7.27 -0.54
N ARG A 9 -10.04 -6.12 0.04
CA ARG A 9 -8.88 -5.32 -0.41
C ARG A 9 -7.95 -5.04 0.75
N GLY A 10 -6.65 -5.16 0.47
CA GLY A 10 -5.59 -4.84 1.42
C GLY A 10 -5.20 -3.39 1.30
N PHE A 11 -4.86 -2.78 2.44
CA PHE A 11 -4.43 -1.40 2.53
C PHE A 11 -3.19 -1.28 3.38
N ILE A 12 -2.28 -0.39 3.00
CA ILE A 12 -1.18 0.08 3.87
C ILE A 12 -1.57 1.46 4.36
N VAL A 13 -1.70 1.61 5.66
CA VAL A 13 -1.89 2.91 6.31
C VAL A 13 -0.60 3.69 6.19
N VAL A 14 -0.68 4.95 5.73
CA VAL A 14 0.47 5.86 5.59
C VAL A 14 0.35 7.07 6.53
N GLN A 15 -0.87 7.42 6.95
CA GLN A 15 -1.12 8.52 7.88
C GLN A 15 -2.35 8.21 8.73
N VAL A 16 -2.21 8.39 10.04
CA VAL A 16 -3.31 8.31 11.00
C VAL A 16 -3.86 9.71 11.25
N MET A 17 -5.17 9.89 11.14
CA MET A 17 -5.89 11.12 11.48
C MET A 17 -6.82 10.87 12.68
N LYS A 18 -7.61 11.87 13.08
CA LYS A 18 -8.42 11.79 14.31
C LYS A 18 -9.47 10.67 14.28
N GLU A 19 -10.20 10.52 13.17
CA GLU A 19 -11.34 9.59 13.04
C GLU A 19 -11.23 8.71 11.79
N SER A 20 -10.15 8.86 11.03
CA SER A 20 -9.90 8.16 9.78
C SER A 20 -8.39 8.01 9.54
N VAL A 21 -8.03 7.21 8.55
CA VAL A 21 -6.65 7.00 8.10
C VAL A 21 -6.52 7.28 6.62
N LYS A 22 -5.36 7.76 6.17
CA LYS A 22 -4.97 7.71 4.76
C LYS A 22 -4.24 6.40 4.50
N ALA A 23 -4.61 5.75 3.40
CA ALA A 23 -4.03 4.47 3.02
C ALA A 23 -3.85 4.32 1.50
N CYS A 24 -2.93 3.45 1.12
CA CYS A 24 -2.71 3.02 -0.26
C CYS A 24 -3.19 1.58 -0.41
N ALA A 25 -3.85 1.28 -1.54
CA ALA A 25 -4.30 -0.08 -1.80
C ALA A 25 -3.13 -1.00 -2.18
N VAL A 26 -3.20 -2.24 -1.73
CA VAL A 26 -2.33 -3.34 -2.15
C VAL A 26 -3.06 -4.18 -3.19
N THR A 27 -2.43 -4.42 -4.33
CA THR A 27 -3.05 -5.16 -5.43
C THR A 27 -2.07 -6.11 -6.09
N ALA A 28 -2.53 -7.31 -6.44
CA ALA A 28 -1.78 -8.28 -7.24
C ALA A 28 -2.21 -8.29 -8.73
N TYR A 29 -3.14 -7.41 -9.12
CA TYR A 29 -3.66 -7.26 -10.48
C TYR A 29 -4.03 -8.60 -11.19
N ASN A 30 -4.69 -9.54 -10.49
CA ASN A 30 -4.97 -10.90 -11.01
C ASN A 30 -3.71 -11.62 -11.50
N ASN A 31 -2.60 -11.50 -10.76
CA ASN A 31 -1.30 -12.08 -11.09
C ASN A 31 -0.67 -11.52 -12.37
N ARG A 32 -0.92 -10.23 -12.65
CA ARG A 32 -0.33 -9.53 -13.80
C ARG A 32 0.63 -8.42 -13.40
N GLY A 33 0.78 -8.14 -12.11
CA GLY A 33 1.55 -6.98 -11.64
C GLY A 33 1.08 -5.67 -12.29
N THR A 34 2.00 -4.75 -12.49
CA THR A 34 1.87 -3.50 -13.24
C THR A 34 1.86 -3.68 -14.77
N LEU A 35 1.82 -4.92 -15.29
CA LEU A 35 1.66 -5.18 -16.73
C LEU A 35 0.23 -4.96 -17.24
N LYS A 36 -0.67 -4.50 -16.36
CA LYS A 36 -1.98 -4.00 -16.78
C LYS A 36 -1.78 -2.72 -17.60
N ILE A 37 -2.33 -2.70 -18.82
CA ILE A 37 -2.33 -1.51 -19.67
C ILE A 37 -2.91 -0.32 -18.87
N ALA A 38 -2.12 0.75 -18.76
CA ALA A 38 -2.37 2.01 -18.04
C ALA A 38 -1.96 2.12 -16.55
N SER A 39 -1.25 1.16 -15.95
CA SER A 39 -0.54 1.47 -14.68
C SER A 39 0.77 2.20 -14.96
N ASN A 40 1.00 3.33 -14.27
CA ASN A 40 2.32 3.95 -14.20
C ASN A 40 3.16 3.13 -13.23
N PRO A 41 4.16 2.37 -13.69
CA PRO A 41 4.85 1.45 -12.80
C PRO A 41 5.61 2.24 -11.71
N CYS A 42 6.11 3.45 -11.99
CA CYS A 42 6.72 4.38 -11.02
C CYS A 42 5.81 4.78 -9.84
N THR A 43 4.49 4.63 -9.96
CA THR A 43 3.54 4.91 -8.85
C THR A 43 3.20 3.65 -8.05
N HIS A 44 3.97 2.58 -8.24
CA HIS A 44 3.81 1.31 -7.58
C HIS A 44 5.12 0.86 -6.92
N LEU A 45 5.01 0.15 -5.79
CA LEU A 45 6.14 -0.55 -5.19
C LEU A 45 5.77 -2.00 -4.87
N PRO A 46 6.68 -2.97 -5.14
CA PRO A 46 6.49 -4.34 -4.68
C PRO A 46 6.35 -4.41 -3.17
N VAL A 47 5.45 -5.26 -2.69
CA VAL A 47 5.25 -5.55 -1.26
C VAL A 47 5.23 -7.05 -1.02
N HIS A 48 5.93 -7.49 0.03
CA HIS A 48 6.07 -8.91 0.35
C HIS A 48 6.07 -9.14 1.87
N LEU A 49 5.84 -10.37 2.30
CA LEU A 49 5.93 -10.74 3.71
C LEU A 49 7.39 -10.98 4.10
N SER A 50 7.72 -10.77 5.38
CA SER A 50 9.00 -11.15 5.96
C SER A 50 9.32 -12.61 5.69
N GLY A 51 10.54 -12.88 5.22
CA GLY A 51 10.98 -14.22 4.83
C GLY A 51 10.53 -14.68 3.45
N THR A 52 9.85 -13.83 2.67
CA THR A 52 9.49 -14.10 1.25
C THR A 52 10.21 -13.13 0.32
N THR A 53 10.32 -13.51 -0.96
CA THR A 53 10.89 -12.66 -2.01
C THR A 53 9.77 -12.11 -2.89
N PRO A 54 9.71 -10.79 -3.15
CA PRO A 54 8.75 -10.24 -4.08
C PRO A 54 9.00 -10.78 -5.49
N MET A 55 7.93 -11.02 -6.23
CA MET A 55 8.01 -11.38 -7.64
C MET A 55 7.71 -10.14 -8.47
N VAL A 56 8.72 -9.70 -9.23
CA VAL A 56 8.64 -8.61 -10.20
C VAL A 56 8.89 -9.23 -11.57
N TYR A 57 8.03 -8.97 -12.54
CA TYR A 57 8.22 -9.45 -13.91
C TYR A 57 9.39 -8.69 -14.57
N GLU A 58 10.11 -9.36 -15.47
CA GLU A 58 11.28 -8.79 -16.15
C GLU A 58 10.91 -7.49 -16.88
N GLU A 59 9.72 -7.43 -17.47
CA GLU A 59 9.20 -6.26 -18.16
C GLU A 59 8.84 -5.10 -17.23
N GLU A 60 8.61 -5.35 -15.93
CA GLU A 60 8.44 -4.32 -14.90
C GLU A 60 9.79 -3.76 -14.47
N TYR A 61 10.75 -4.65 -14.21
CA TYR A 61 12.11 -4.28 -13.83
C TYR A 61 12.77 -3.36 -14.87
N LEU A 62 12.61 -3.69 -16.16
CA LEU A 62 13.16 -2.92 -17.27
C LEU A 62 12.50 -1.54 -17.46
N ARG A 63 11.27 -1.35 -17.00
CA ARG A 63 10.54 -0.08 -17.13
C ARG A 63 10.85 0.90 -16.00
N ASP A 64 11.03 0.39 -14.80
CA ASP A 64 11.04 1.23 -13.59
C ASP A 64 12.35 1.27 -12.83
N ARG A 65 13.29 0.36 -13.12
CA ARG A 65 14.43 0.12 -12.21
C ARG A 65 13.95 -0.10 -10.76
N MET A 66 12.87 -0.89 -10.60
CA MET A 66 12.36 -1.30 -9.28
C MET A 66 13.51 -1.97 -8.51
N THR A 67 14.13 -1.21 -7.63
CA THR A 67 15.27 -1.60 -6.80
C THR A 67 14.89 -1.66 -5.33
N GLU A 68 13.70 -1.16 -5.00
CA GLU A 68 13.16 -1.07 -3.65
C GLU A 68 11.87 -1.89 -3.56
N SER A 69 11.66 -2.52 -2.41
CA SER A 69 10.44 -3.23 -2.05
C SER A 69 10.11 -2.95 -0.59
N ILE A 70 8.84 -3.13 -0.23
CA ILE A 70 8.36 -2.96 1.14
C ILE A 70 8.13 -4.33 1.77
N GLU A 71 8.87 -4.64 2.83
CA GLU A 71 8.65 -5.84 3.63
C GLU A 71 7.59 -5.59 4.71
N ILE A 72 6.68 -6.56 4.88
CA ILE A 72 5.65 -6.57 5.91
C ILE A 72 5.95 -7.69 6.91
N VAL A 73 6.09 -7.32 8.18
CA VAL A 73 6.14 -8.27 9.28
C VAL A 73 4.71 -8.73 9.57
N PRO A 74 4.37 -10.00 9.34
CA PRO A 74 2.99 -10.47 9.51
C PRO A 74 2.58 -10.43 10.99
N ALA A 75 1.33 -10.04 11.25
CA ALA A 75 0.71 -10.21 12.55
C ALA A 75 0.57 -11.71 12.86
N GLN A 76 0.64 -12.04 14.15
CA GLN A 76 0.35 -13.39 14.64
C GLN A 76 -1.16 -13.61 14.60
N SER A 77 -1.70 -13.89 13.41
CA SER A 77 -3.13 -14.14 13.19
C SER A 77 -3.38 -15.56 12.69
N GLU A 78 -4.55 -16.11 13.07
CA GLU A 78 -5.06 -17.38 12.55
C GLU A 78 -6.34 -17.14 11.72
N PRO A 79 -6.40 -17.57 10.44
CA PRO A 79 -5.33 -18.21 9.67
C PRO A 79 -4.20 -17.21 9.32
N PRO A 80 -2.98 -17.72 9.03
CA PRO A 80 -1.84 -16.88 8.70
C PRO A 80 -2.14 -15.89 7.58
N THR A 81 -1.52 -14.73 7.66
CA THR A 81 -1.53 -13.74 6.59
C THR A 81 -0.92 -14.34 5.32
N ILE A 82 -1.61 -14.22 4.19
CA ILE A 82 -1.12 -14.60 2.87
C ILE A 82 -1.11 -13.36 1.99
N LEU A 83 0.03 -13.07 1.38
CA LEU A 83 0.19 -12.02 0.39
C LEU A 83 0.71 -12.65 -0.90
N HIS A 84 0.11 -12.30 -2.04
CA HIS A 84 0.57 -12.85 -3.32
C HIS A 84 1.96 -12.27 -3.67
N PRO A 85 2.91 -13.04 -4.21
CA PRO A 85 4.27 -12.55 -4.50
C PRO A 85 4.34 -11.34 -5.44
N VAL A 86 3.38 -11.20 -6.36
CA VAL A 86 3.28 -10.05 -7.29
C VAL A 86 2.48 -8.87 -6.73
N SER A 87 2.27 -8.80 -5.42
CA SER A 87 1.51 -7.71 -4.80
C SER A 87 2.31 -6.42 -4.84
N HIS A 88 1.63 -5.34 -5.19
CA HIS A 88 2.18 -4.00 -5.27
C HIS A 88 1.31 -3.00 -4.52
N ILE A 89 1.94 -2.06 -3.85
CA ILE A 89 1.34 -0.85 -3.29
C ILE A 89 1.02 0.08 -4.46
N ARG A 90 -0.14 0.71 -4.45
CA ARG A 90 -0.56 1.69 -5.46
C ARG A 90 -0.64 3.09 -4.85
N PHE A 91 0.36 3.92 -5.10
CA PHE A 91 0.43 5.28 -4.54
C PHE A 91 -0.47 6.28 -5.26
N GLU A 92 -0.76 6.05 -6.53
CA GLU A 92 -1.65 6.91 -7.34
C GLU A 92 -3.11 6.89 -6.88
N LYS A 93 -3.52 5.88 -6.10
CA LYS A 93 -4.88 5.77 -5.61
C LYS A 93 -4.91 5.74 -4.09
N LYS A 94 -5.20 6.91 -3.53
CA LYS A 94 -5.27 7.16 -2.09
C LYS A 94 -6.69 6.92 -1.60
N TYR A 95 -6.78 6.42 -0.37
CA TYR A 95 -8.03 6.14 0.30
C TYR A 95 -8.04 6.83 1.64
N GLN A 96 -9.17 7.43 1.98
CA GLN A 96 -9.49 7.80 3.36
C GLN A 96 -10.45 6.75 3.90
N ILE A 97 -10.09 6.13 5.02
CA ILE A 97 -10.85 5.02 5.61
C ILE A 97 -11.21 5.42 7.05
N ASP A 98 -12.49 5.37 7.40
CA ASP A 98 -12.95 5.67 8.76
C ASP A 98 -12.50 4.58 9.74
N MET A 99 -12.11 4.95 10.95
CA MET A 99 -11.63 3.99 11.97
C MET A 99 -12.73 3.05 12.49
N ASN A 100 -14.00 3.32 12.18
CA ASN A 100 -15.14 2.52 12.61
C ASN A 100 -15.42 1.31 11.71
N VAL A 101 -14.61 1.08 10.66
CA VAL A 101 -14.72 -0.12 9.82
C VAL A 101 -14.08 -1.33 10.52
N ARG A 102 -14.63 -2.52 10.28
CA ARG A 102 -14.04 -3.76 10.79
C ARG A 102 -13.03 -4.27 9.79
N VAL A 103 -11.82 -4.56 10.26
CA VAL A 103 -10.71 -5.02 9.44
C VAL A 103 -9.97 -6.14 10.15
N LYS A 104 -9.33 -7.01 9.37
CA LYS A 104 -8.32 -7.95 9.81
C LYS A 104 -6.96 -7.24 9.81
N ASP A 105 -6.27 -7.29 10.94
CA ASP A 105 -4.85 -6.94 11.03
C ASP A 105 -3.99 -8.01 10.34
N VAL A 106 -3.11 -7.53 9.47
CA VAL A 106 -2.25 -8.32 8.61
C VAL A 106 -0.83 -8.32 9.13
N GLY A 107 -0.43 -7.24 9.81
CA GLY A 107 0.95 -6.95 10.14
C GLY A 107 1.31 -5.48 9.97
N HIS A 108 2.61 -5.21 10.05
CA HIS A 108 3.16 -3.86 9.97
C HIS A 108 4.35 -3.80 9.01
N VAL A 109 4.59 -2.61 8.47
CA VAL A 109 5.75 -2.36 7.61
C VAL A 109 7.04 -2.52 8.42
N GLN A 110 7.99 -3.26 7.87
CA GLN A 110 9.31 -3.42 8.48
C GLN A 110 9.97 -2.05 8.65
N ARG A 111 10.48 -1.78 9.85
CA ARG A 111 10.94 -0.44 10.26
C ARG A 111 11.91 0.25 9.30
N ARG A 112 12.79 -0.52 8.65
CA ARG A 112 13.80 0.00 7.72
C ARG A 112 13.19 0.50 6.40
N ASP A 113 12.03 -0.03 6.01
CA ASP A 113 11.36 0.26 4.74
C ASP A 113 10.36 1.43 4.87
N ILE A 114 10.01 1.84 6.12
CA ILE A 114 9.10 2.95 6.42
C ILE A 114 9.51 4.25 5.72
N SER A 115 10.81 4.59 5.76
CA SER A 115 11.31 5.82 5.15
C SER A 115 11.16 5.83 3.63
N GLY A 116 11.42 4.69 2.97
CA GLY A 116 11.24 4.53 1.53
C GLY A 116 9.76 4.59 1.13
N LEU A 117 8.88 4.00 1.95
CA LEU A 117 7.44 4.04 1.77
C LEU A 117 6.88 5.48 1.83
N ILE A 118 7.24 6.23 2.88
CA ILE A 118 6.78 7.62 3.05
C ILE A 118 7.30 8.49 1.91
N ARG A 119 8.59 8.36 1.55
CA ARG A 119 9.18 9.10 0.43
C ARG A 119 8.40 8.89 -0.87
N HIS A 120 8.11 7.64 -1.24
CA HIS A 120 7.34 7.36 -2.46
C HIS A 120 5.92 7.91 -2.40
N TYR A 121 5.27 7.84 -1.24
CA TYR A 121 3.93 8.39 -1.06
C TYR A 121 3.91 9.92 -1.27
N GLU A 122 4.88 10.63 -0.68
CA GLU A 122 5.03 12.08 -0.79
C GLU A 122 5.42 12.50 -2.22
N GLU A 123 6.37 11.81 -2.86
CA GLU A 123 6.77 12.09 -4.25
C GLU A 123 5.59 12.00 -5.22
N VAL A 124 4.72 10.99 -5.05
CA VAL A 124 3.50 10.84 -5.85
C VAL A 124 2.44 11.88 -5.48
N GLU A 125 2.41 12.35 -4.22
CA GLU A 125 1.55 13.46 -3.79
C GLU A 125 1.94 14.77 -4.47
N ASP A 126 3.22 15.12 -4.40
CA ASP A 126 3.78 16.35 -4.93
C ASP A 126 3.75 16.37 -6.46
N ALA A 127 3.88 15.22 -7.11
CA ALA A 127 3.74 15.07 -8.56
C ALA A 127 2.31 15.32 -9.07
N GLY A 128 1.32 15.51 -8.19
CA GLY A 128 0.04 16.10 -8.56
C GLY A 128 -0.86 15.22 -9.42
N LEU A 129 -0.87 13.90 -9.21
CA LEU A 129 -1.95 13.05 -9.71
C LEU A 129 -3.21 13.30 -8.87
N SER A 130 -3.94 14.35 -9.24
CA SER A 130 -5.20 14.74 -8.62
C SER A 130 -6.25 13.65 -8.80
N THR A 131 -6.75 13.11 -7.70
CA THR A 131 -8.17 12.77 -7.60
C THR A 131 -8.71 13.44 -6.35
N ASP A 132 -9.34 14.60 -6.54
CA ASP A 132 -10.30 15.30 -5.68
C ASP A 132 -10.28 14.98 -4.18
N HIS A 133 -9.69 15.83 -3.35
CA HIS A 133 -10.38 16.89 -2.58
C HIS A 133 -9.41 17.52 -1.56
N GLU A 134 -9.63 18.80 -1.33
CA GLU A 134 -8.91 19.76 -0.49
C GLU A 134 -8.64 19.31 0.96
N TYR A 135 -7.40 19.49 1.45
CA TYR A 135 -7.11 20.01 2.80
C TYR A 135 -5.76 20.75 2.81
N LYS A 136 -5.83 22.08 2.89
CA LYS A 136 -4.72 22.93 3.29
C LYS A 136 -4.53 22.80 4.79
N GLY A 137 -3.34 22.41 5.21
CA GLY A 137 -2.94 22.39 6.61
C GLY A 137 -1.52 21.88 6.76
N ALA A 138 -0.55 22.78 6.57
CA ALA A 138 0.81 22.55 7.03
C ALA A 138 0.78 22.24 8.53
N LEU A 139 1.51 21.22 9.00
CA LEU A 139 2.16 21.23 10.32
C LEU A 139 3.15 20.07 10.49
N SER A 140 4.40 20.49 10.73
CA SER A 140 5.38 19.93 11.68
C SER A 140 5.80 18.45 11.59
N ARG A 141 7.04 18.27 11.11
CA ARG A 141 8.14 17.47 11.70
C ARG A 141 7.75 16.44 12.78
N ALA A 142 8.16 15.20 12.49
CA ALA A 142 8.62 14.21 13.47
C ALA A 142 7.59 13.69 14.47
N ALA A 143 6.64 12.89 13.98
CA ALA A 143 6.28 11.66 14.64
C ALA A 143 6.63 10.53 13.68
N ILE A 144 7.81 9.92 13.88
CA ILE A 144 8.19 8.71 13.13
C ILE A 144 7.10 7.69 13.42
N THR A 145 6.38 7.32 12.36
CA THR A 145 5.24 6.43 12.35
C THR A 145 5.68 5.06 12.87
N SER A 146 5.44 4.78 14.14
CA SER A 146 5.68 3.46 14.74
C SER A 146 4.66 2.41 14.28
N ASP A 147 3.52 2.86 13.74
CA ASP A 147 2.33 2.02 13.57
C ASP A 147 1.77 2.15 12.13
N LEU A 148 2.60 1.82 11.12
CA LEU A 148 2.11 1.61 9.76
C LEU A 148 1.56 0.20 9.64
N GLU A 149 0.24 0.09 9.77
CA GLU A 149 -0.50 -1.17 9.77
C GLU A 149 -1.02 -1.52 8.38
N VAL A 150 -1.15 -2.82 8.14
CA VAL A 150 -1.78 -3.36 6.94
C VAL A 150 -3.11 -3.99 7.32
N LEU A 151 -4.19 -3.62 6.61
CA LEU A 151 -5.57 -3.97 6.97
C LEU A 151 -6.30 -4.59 5.76
N PHE A 152 -7.08 -5.67 5.96
CA PHE A 152 -8.06 -6.21 4.99
C PHE A 152 -9.48 -6.15 5.56
N GLU A 153 -10.50 -5.99 4.71
CA GLU A 153 -11.92 -6.14 5.07
C GLU A 153 -12.41 -7.58 4.88
#